data_AF-A0A2X4V938-F1
#
_entry.id   AF-A0A2X4V938-F1
#
_cell.length_a   1.000
_cell.length_b   1.000
_cell.length_c   1.000
_cell.angle_alpha   90.00
_cell.angle_beta   90.00
_cell.angle_gamma   90.00
#
_symmetry.space_group_name_H-M   'P 1'
#
loop_
_entity.id
_entity.type
_entity.pdbx_description
1 polymer ?
#
loop_
_entity_poly.entity_id
_entity_poly.type
_entity_poly.pdbx_seq_one_letter_code
_entity_poly.pdbx_strand_id
1 'polypeptide(L)' 'MEILRGSPALSAFRITKLLSRCQDAQLPVSDIYAEYVHFADVNAPLSAEEHGKLTRLLKYGPLSPNMPLKAACCW' A
#
# COMPACT_ATOMS: atom_id res chain seq x y z
N MET A 1 -6.58 -7.43 -16.87
CA MET A 1 -6.28 -6.44 -15.83
C MET A 1 -6.31 -7.06 -14.44
N GLU A 2 -5.15 -7.21 -13.82
CA GLU A 2 -4.95 -7.67 -12.45
C GLU A 2 -4.66 -6.48 -11.52
N ILE A 3 -5.13 -6.55 -10.27
CA ILE A 3 -4.93 -5.51 -9.26
C ILE A 3 -4.11 -6.11 -8.12
N LEU A 4 -2.92 -5.57 -7.87
CA LEU A 4 -1.99 -6.04 -6.84
C LEU A 4 -1.76 -4.95 -5.80
N ARG A 5 -1.90 -5.31 -4.51
CA ARG A 5 -1.63 -4.40 -3.39
C ARG A 5 -0.13 -4.39 -3.10
N GLY A 6 0.43 -3.19 -2.93
CA GLY A 6 1.84 -2.95 -2.65
C GLY A 6 2.07 -2.53 -1.20
N SER A 7 3.28 -2.03 -0.95
CA SER A 7 3.69 -1.59 0.39
C SER A 7 2.99 -0.29 0.84
N PRO A 8 3.02 0.03 2.14
CA PRO A 8 2.53 1.31 2.65
C PRO A 8 3.15 2.50 1.92
N ALA A 9 2.31 3.43 1.49
CA ALA A 9 2.72 4.54 0.62
C ALA A 9 3.23 5.76 1.40
N LEU A 10 2.88 5.87 2.68
CA LEU A 10 3.17 7.04 3.51
C LEU A 10 4.03 6.67 4.72
N SER A 11 5.03 7.51 5.00
CA SER A 11 5.76 7.44 6.27
C SER A 11 4.95 8.06 7.41
N ALA A 12 5.27 7.69 8.65
CA ALA A 12 4.62 8.24 9.85
C ALA A 12 4.62 9.79 9.85
N PHE A 13 5.72 10.42 9.46
CA PHE A 13 5.82 11.88 9.35
C PHE A 13 4.81 12.48 8.35
N ARG A 14 4.61 11.82 7.20
CA ARG A 14 3.64 12.27 6.19
C ARG A 14 2.20 12.11 6.68
N ILE A 15 1.90 11.03 7.40
CA ILE A 15 0.59 10.80 8.02
C ILE A 15 0.27 11.91 9.02
N THR A 16 1.18 12.23 9.95
CA THR A 16 0.99 13.33 10.91
C THR A 16 0.76 14.66 10.22
N LYS A 17 1.50 14.97 9.15
CA LYS A 17 1.32 16.21 8.38
C LYS A 17 -0.04 16.29 7.71
N LEU A 18 -0.58 15.18 7.21
CA LEU A 18 -1.91 15.14 6.60
C LEU A 18 -3.01 15.28 7.66
N LEU A 19 -2.87 14.59 8.79
CA LEU A 19 -3.81 14.71 9.92
C LEU A 19 -3.89 16.14 10.45
N SER A 20 -2.74 16.81 10.61
CA SER A 20 -2.71 18.23 11.00
C SER A 20 -3.49 19.11 10.03
N ARG A 21 -3.36 18.89 8.71
CA ARG A 21 -4.13 19.64 7.70
C ARG A 21 -5.63 19.36 7.78
N CYS A 22 -6.02 18.12 8.08
CA CYS A 22 -7.42 17.79 8.30
C CYS A 22 -7.98 18.52 9.53
N GLN A 23 -7.21 18.59 10.62
CA GLN A 23 -7.58 19.33 11.83
C GLN A 23 -7.72 20.83 11.56
N ASP A 24 -6.76 21.42 10.83
CA ASP A 24 -6.79 22.84 10.44
C ASP A 24 -8.03 23.18 9.59
N ALA A 25 -8.50 22.24 8.78
CA ALA A 25 -9.70 22.34 7.96
C ALA A 25 -10.99 21.90 8.70
N GLN A 26 -10.92 21.66 10.01
CA GLN A 26 -12.04 21.19 10.84
C GLN A 26 -12.70 19.91 10.33
N LEU A 27 -11.93 19.03 9.70
CA LEU A 27 -12.39 17.72 9.24
C LEU A 27 -12.21 16.68 10.36
N PRO A 28 -13.24 15.88 10.70
CA PRO A 28 -13.17 14.88 11.76
C PRO A 28 -12.46 13.60 11.30
N VAL A 29 -11.19 13.71 10.87
CA VAL A 29 -10.37 12.58 10.44
C VAL A 29 -9.51 12.09 11.60
N SER A 30 -9.70 10.84 12.01
CA SER A 30 -9.00 10.24 13.16
C SER A 30 -7.70 9.53 12.79
N ASP A 31 -7.61 8.97 11.58
CA ASP A 31 -6.42 8.25 11.10
C ASP A 31 -6.37 8.24 9.56
N ILE A 32 -5.17 8.12 8.99
CA ILE A 32 -4.94 8.06 7.54
C ILE A 32 -3.98 6.92 7.23
N TYR A 33 -4.47 5.96 6.45
CA TYR A 33 -3.69 4.84 5.94
C TYR A 33 -3.68 4.84 4.41
N ALA A 34 -2.53 4.49 3.80
CA ALA A 34 -2.38 4.44 2.36
C ALA A 34 -1.41 3.34 1.93
N GLU A 35 -1.76 2.65 0.85
CA GLU A 35 -0.96 1.60 0.20
C GLU A 35 -0.79 1.91 -1.27
N TYR A 36 0.32 1.43 -1.86
CA TYR A 36 0.43 1.38 -3.30
C TYR A 36 -0.55 0.35 -3.88
N VAL A 37 -1.13 0.67 -5.03
CA VAL A 37 -1.95 -0.26 -5.81
C VAL A 37 -1.35 -0.31 -7.21
N HIS A 38 -1.03 -1.52 -7.66
CA HIS A 38 -0.47 -1.79 -8.98
C HIS A 38 -1.55 -2.39 -9.86
N PHE A 39 -1.66 -1.86 -11.08
CA PHE A 39 -2.56 -2.35 -12.09
C PHE A 39 -1.71 -2.98 -13.18
N ALA A 40 -1.83 -4.30 -13.35
CA ALA A 40 -1.13 -5.03 -14.38
C ALA A 40 -2.13 -5.38 -15.49
N ASP A 41 -2.03 -4.70 -16.62
CA ASP A 41 -2.77 -5.12 -17.80
C ASP A 41 -1.94 -6.13 -18.59
N VAL A 42 -2.43 -7.36 -18.64
CA VAL A 42 -1.74 -8.51 -19.23
C VAL A 42 -2.53 -9.01 -20.43
N ASN A 43 -1.85 -9.16 -21.56
CA ASN A 43 -2.46 -9.59 -22.82
C ASN A 43 -2.79 -11.09 -22.85
N ALA A 44 -2.30 -11.86 -21.88
CA ALA A 44 -2.60 -13.27 -21.68
C ALA A 44 -2.56 -13.59 -20.17
N PRO A 45 -3.26 -14.63 -19.70
CA PRO A 45 -3.19 -15.06 -18.30
C PRO A 45 -1.76 -15.43 -17.90
N LEU A 46 -1.31 -14.95 -16.74
CA LEU A 46 -0.01 -15.32 -16.18
C LEU A 46 -0.08 -16.73 -15.60
N SER A 47 0.95 -17.53 -15.83
CA SER A 47 1.13 -18.79 -15.11
C SER A 47 1.42 -18.54 -13.62
N ALA A 48 1.25 -19.56 -12.78
CA ALA A 48 1.51 -19.45 -11.34
C ALA A 48 2.95 -18.99 -11.02
N GLU A 49 3.93 -19.42 -11.81
CA GLU A 49 5.32 -18.98 -11.66
C GLU A 49 5.53 -17.52 -12.03
N GLU A 50 4.92 -17.06 -13.13
CA GLU A 50 5.01 -15.67 -13.59
C GLU A 50 4.30 -14.72 -12.64
N HIS A 51 3.13 -15.13 -12.12
CA HIS A 51 2.44 -14.39 -11.07
C HIS A 51 3.28 -14.28 -9.79
N GLY A 52 3.99 -15.36 -9.41
CA GLY A 52 4.94 -15.34 -8.30
C GLY A 52 6.12 -14.38 -8.52
N LYS A 53 6.67 -14.33 -9.74
CA LYS A 53 7.71 -13.37 -10.12
C LYS A 53 7.20 -11.94 -10.09
N LEU A 54 6.02 -11.68 -10.66
CA LEU A 54 5.38 -10.36 -10.66
C LEU A 54 5.17 -9.86 -9.23
N THR A 55 4.62 -10.71 -8.35
CA THR A 55 4.42 -10.39 -6.93
C THR A 55 5.74 -10.02 -6.26
N ARG A 56 6.85 -10.67 -6.60
CA ARG A 56 8.17 -10.36 -6.03
C ARG A 56 8.74 -9.04 -6.55
N LEU A 57 8.53 -8.72 -7.83
CA LEU A 57 8.95 -7.44 -8.41
C LEU A 57 8.21 -6.25 -7.79
N LEU A 58 6.94 -6.45 -7.44
CA LEU A 58 6.10 -5.41 -6.81
C LEU A 58 6.33 -5.26 -5.30
N LYS A 59 7.20 -6.09 -4.70
CA LYS A 59 7.65 -5.91 -3.31
C LYS A 59 8.88 -5.02 -3.28
N TYR A 60 8.66 -3.72 -3.10
CA TYR A 60 9.72 -2.72 -3.03
C TYR A 60 9.41 -1.64 -1.99
N GLY A 61 10.44 -0.90 -1.58
CA GLY A 61 10.34 0.20 -0.61
C GLY A 61 10.81 -0.17 0.80
N PRO A 62 10.85 0.81 1.72
CA PRO A 62 11.29 0.59 3.08
C PRO A 62 10.33 -0.35 3.80
N LEU A 63 10.84 -1.50 4.23
CA LEU A 63 10.16 -2.36 5.18
C LEU A 63 10.03 -1.57 6.49
N SER A 64 8.86 -0.99 6.73
CA SER A 64 8.62 -0.29 7.99
C SER A 64 8.64 -1.33 9.11
N PRO A 65 9.63 -1.32 10.03
CA PRO A 65 9.78 -2.38 11.04
C PRO A 65 8.64 -2.38 12.08
N ASN A 66 7.77 -1.37 12.05
CA ASN A 66 6.68 -1.20 13.00
C ASN A 66 5.29 -1.33 12.38
N MET A 67 5.16 -2.08 11.28
CA MET A 67 3.85 -2.38 10.70
C MET A 67 3.12 -3.38 11.61
N PRO A 68 1.94 -3.06 12.15
CA PRO A 68 1.13 -4.04 12.86
C PRO A 68 0.78 -5.16 11.87
N LEU A 69 0.94 -6.41 12.30
CA LEU A 69 0.68 -7.63 11.53
C LEU A 69 -0.70 -7.69 10.84
N LYS A 70 -1.63 -6.80 11.20
CA LYS A 70 -2.94 -6.66 10.57
C LYS A 70 -2.92 -6.18 9.12
N ALA A 71 -1.87 -5.48 8.68
CA ALA A 71 -1.80 -4.97 7.30
C ALA A 71 -0.93 -5.85 6.37
N ALA A 72 -0.23 -6.85 6.90
CA ALA A 72 0.56 -7.78 6.09
C ALA A 72 -0.23 -9.00 5.62
N CYS A 73 -1.39 -9.30 6.22
CA CYS A 73 -2.12 -10.54 5.95
C CYS A 73 -3.63 -10.50 6.26
N CYS A 74 -4.31 -9.35 6.20
CA CYS A 74 -5.77 -9.32 6.35
C CYS A 74 -6.44 -8.61 5.16
N TRP A 75 -6.61 -9.37 4.08
CA TRP A 75 -7.91 -10.02 3.89
C TRP A 75 -7.79 -11.45 4.41
#